data_AF-A0A8J2R4Q6-F1
#
_entry.id   AF-A0A8J2R4Q6-F1
#
_cell.length_a   1.000
_cell.length_b   1.000
_cell.length_c   1.000
_cell.angle_alpha   90.00
_cell.angle_beta   90.00
_cell.angle_gamma   90.00
#
_symmetry.space_group_name_H-M   'P 1'
#
loop_
_entity.id
_entity.type
_entity.pdbx_description
1 polymer ?
#
loop_
_entity_poly.entity_id
_entity_poly.type
_entity_poly.pdbx_seq_one_letter_code
_entity_poly.pdbx_strand_id
1 'polypeptide(L)'
;MTRFMLSNNYFRPNHQKGFLPGISGCLEHNTLLSESLKDARRSERQITVCWIDLENAFGSIQHELMLFALRWYNFPPLVRDMIASYYSKLRFSIITKEGPSKV
;
A
#
# COMPACT_ATOMS: atom_id res chain seq x y z
N MET A 1 0.25 10.47 -7.60
CA MET A 1 1.22 9.36 -7.47
C MET A 1 0.85 8.16 -8.34
N THR A 2 -0.35 7.60 -8.26
CA THR A 2 -0.74 6.38 -9.02
C THR A 2 -0.48 6.47 -10.53
N ARG A 3 -0.87 7.57 -11.19
CA ARG A 3 -0.58 7.78 -12.62
C ARG A 3 0.91 7.75 -12.93
N PHE A 4 1.74 8.36 -12.09
CA PHE A 4 3.20 8.36 -12.24
C PHE A 4 3.77 6.94 -12.08
N MET A 5 3.28 6.17 -11.11
CA MET A 5 3.73 4.78 -10.92
C MET A 5 3.36 3.88 -12.10
N LEU A 6 2.17 4.08 -12.68
CA LEU A 6 1.71 3.32 -13.84
C LEU A 6 2.43 3.74 -15.13
N SER A 7 2.58 5.04 -15.41
CA SER A 7 3.25 5.53 -16.63
C SER A 7 4.72 5.12 -16.69
N ASN A 8 5.36 4.97 -15.54
CA ASN A 8 6.76 4.54 -15.43
C ASN A 8 6.90 3.02 -15.20
N ASN A 9 5.84 2.24 -15.35
CA ASN A 9 5.88 0.78 -15.23
C ASN A 9 6.34 0.24 -13.86
N TYR A 10 6.30 1.06 -12.81
CA TYR A 10 6.67 0.64 -11.45
C TYR A 10 5.58 -0.19 -10.79
N PHE A 11 4.31 0.13 -11.03
CA PHE A 11 3.19 -0.71 -10.65
C PHE A 11 2.75 -1.56 -11.83
N ARG A 12 2.59 -2.86 -11.57
CA ARG A 12 2.01 -3.83 -12.50
C ARG A 12 0.57 -4.11 -12.07
N PRO A 13 -0.46 -3.61 -12.79
CA PRO A 13 -1.87 -3.79 -12.42
C PRO A 13 -2.31 -5.25 -12.31
N ASN A 14 -1.61 -6.17 -12.98
CA ASN A 14 -1.91 -7.60 -12.89
C ASN A 14 -1.61 -8.17 -11.49
N HIS A 15 -0.69 -7.55 -10.74
CA HIS A 15 -0.28 -8.00 -9.41
C HIS A 15 -0.72 -7.03 -8.31
N GLN A 16 -0.37 -5.75 -8.42
CA GLN A 16 -0.77 -4.72 -7.46
C GLN A 16 -2.08 -4.09 -7.92
N LYS A 17 -3.17 -4.38 -7.20
CA LYS A 17 -4.51 -3.87 -7.51
C LYS A 17 -5.07 -2.95 -6.43
N GLY A 18 -4.41 -2.89 -5.28
CA GLY A 18 -4.76 -1.97 -4.21
C GLY A 18 -4.50 -0.52 -4.64
N PHE A 19 -5.39 0.39 -4.26
CA PHE A 19 -5.26 1.84 -4.51
C PHE A 19 -5.12 2.23 -5.99
N LEU A 20 -5.52 1.36 -6.92
CA LEU A 20 -5.61 1.67 -8.35
C LEU A 20 -7.06 2.05 -8.72
N PRO A 21 -7.28 3.17 -9.44
CA PRO A 21 -8.61 3.57 -9.86
C PRO A 21 -9.17 2.61 -10.92
N GLY A 22 -10.46 2.32 -10.84
CA GLY A 22 -11.17 1.51 -11.85
C GLY A 22 -10.89 0.01 -11.81
N ILE A 23 -10.16 -0.49 -10.80
CA ILE A 23 -9.87 -1.92 -10.63
C ILE A 23 -10.55 -2.45 -9.37
N SER A 24 -11.36 -3.50 -9.51
CA SER A 24 -11.96 -4.22 -8.38
C SER A 24 -11.02 -5.31 -7.87
N GLY A 25 -9.87 -4.90 -7.31
CA GLY A 25 -8.78 -5.81 -6.95
C GLY A 25 -9.18 -6.88 -5.93
N CYS A 26 -9.99 -6.52 -4.93
CA CYS A 26 -10.45 -7.46 -3.91
C CYS A 26 -11.35 -8.54 -4.51
N LEU A 27 -12.27 -8.17 -5.40
CA LEU A 27 -13.15 -9.14 -6.06
C LEU A 27 -12.32 -10.09 -6.92
N GLU A 28 -11.43 -9.54 -7.75
CA GLU A 28 -10.62 -10.33 -8.67
C GLU A 28 -9.68 -11.31 -7.93
N HIS A 29 -8.99 -10.86 -6.88
CA HIS A 29 -8.11 -11.73 -6.10
C HIS A 29 -8.87 -12.81 -5.33
N ASN A 30 -10.04 -12.48 -4.75
CA ASN A 30 -10.87 -13.49 -4.08
C ASN A 30 -11.42 -14.53 -5.06
N THR A 31 -11.87 -14.09 -6.25
CA THR A 31 -12.32 -15.02 -7.30
C THR A 31 -11.16 -15.90 -7.79
N LEU A 32 -10.00 -15.32 -8.08
CA LEU A 32 -8.82 -16.07 -8.52
C LEU A 32 -8.39 -17.12 -7.48
N LEU A 33 -8.35 -16.75 -6.20
CA LEU A 33 -8.03 -17.68 -5.12
C LEU A 33 -9.07 -18.81 -5.03
N SER A 34 -10.37 -18.47 -5.07
CA SER A 34 -11.46 -19.45 -5.03
C SER A 34 -11.39 -20.45 -6.18
N GLU A 35 -11.16 -19.97 -7.41
CA GLU A 35 -11.01 -20.84 -8.59
C GLU A 35 -9.73 -21.69 -8.52
N SER A 36 -8.62 -21.13 -8.02
CA SER A 36 -7.37 -21.88 -7.83
C SER A 36 -7.54 -23.03 -6.82
N LEU A 37 -8.25 -22.79 -5.72
CA LEU A 37 -8.58 -23.83 -4.72
C LEU A 37 -9.49 -24.91 -5.31
N LYS A 38 -10.50 -24.52 -6.11
CA LYS A 38 -11.39 -25.48 -6.80
C LYS A 38 -10.63 -26.32 -7.82
N ASP A 39 -9.75 -25.72 -8.61
CA ASP A 39 -8.94 -26.42 -9.60
C ASP A 39 -8.00 -27.43 -8.94
N ALA A 40 -7.27 -27.02 -7.89
CA ALA A 40 -6.42 -27.92 -7.13
C ALA A 40 -7.20 -29.14 -6.58
N ARG A 41 -8.41 -28.90 -6.05
CA ARG A 41 -9.29 -29.98 -5.57
C ARG A 41 -9.74 -30.91 -6.68
N ARG A 42 -10.15 -30.39 -7.84
CA ARG A 42 -10.62 -31.19 -8.98
C ARG A 42 -9.52 -32.03 -9.63
N SER A 43 -8.29 -31.55 -9.54
CA SER A 43 -7.14 -32.16 -10.18
C SER A 43 -6.27 -32.99 -9.22
N GLU A 44 -6.70 -33.14 -7.97
CA GLU A 44 -5.98 -33.87 -6.92
C GLU A 44 -4.55 -33.34 -6.71
N ARG A 45 -4.36 -32.02 -6.89
CA ARG A 45 -3.09 -31.32 -6.69
C ARG A 45 -3.05 -30.66 -5.32
N GLN A 46 -1.86 -30.52 -4.76
CA GLN A 46 -1.65 -29.75 -3.54
C GLN A 46 -1.50 -28.26 -3.86
N ILE A 47 -2.09 -27.41 -3.01
CA ILE A 47 -1.94 -25.96 -3.05
C ILE A 47 -1.71 -25.45 -1.63
N THR A 48 -0.73 -24.56 -1.47
CA THR A 48 -0.43 -23.89 -0.19
C THR A 48 -0.68 -22.40 -0.36
N VAL A 49 -1.47 -21.83 0.54
CA VAL A 49 -1.83 -20.41 0.54
C VAL A 49 -1.27 -19.77 1.81
N CYS A 50 -0.61 -18.62 1.66
CA CYS A 50 -0.09 -17.82 2.76
C CYS A 50 -0.74 -16.44 2.72
N TRP A 51 -1.31 -16.04 3.86
CA TRP A 51 -1.79 -14.67 4.07
C TRP A 51 -0.75 -13.91 4.86
N ILE A 52 -0.24 -12.83 4.29
CA ILE A 52 0.74 -11.94 4.92
C ILE A 52 0.06 -10.59 5.09
N ASP A 53 0.07 -10.08 6.32
CA ASP A 53 -0.45 -8.76 6.66
C ASP A 53 0.61 -7.97 7.45
N LEU A 54 0.55 -6.65 7.37
CA LEU A 54 1.48 -5.75 8.06
C LEU A 54 0.77 -5.07 9.23
N GLU A 55 1.25 -5.29 10.45
CA GLU A 55 0.75 -4.61 11.63
C GLU A 55 0.95 -3.09 11.52
N ASN A 56 -0.15 -2.34 11.70
CA ASN A 56 -0.16 -0.87 11.69
C ASN A 56 0.59 -0.27 10.49
N ALA A 57 0.34 -0.76 9.27
CA ALA A 57 1.11 -0.40 8.07
C ALA A 57 1.28 1.11 7.82
N PHE A 58 0.39 1.98 8.31
CA PHE A 58 0.57 3.43 8.15
C PHE A 58 1.34 4.09 9.30
N GLY A 59 1.17 3.60 10.54
CA GLY A 59 1.83 4.16 11.71
C GLY A 59 3.21 3.56 12.01
N SER A 60 3.49 2.35 11.54
CA SER A 60 4.75 1.62 11.81
C SER A 60 5.86 1.87 10.78
N ILE A 61 5.54 2.46 9.63
CA ILE A 61 6.54 2.76 8.59
C ILE A 61 7.46 3.89 9.05
N GLN A 62 8.76 3.61 9.06
CA GLN A 62 9.79 4.63 9.29
C GLN A 62 9.79 5.66 8.15
N HIS A 63 9.75 6.95 8.49
CA HIS A 63 9.71 8.02 7.49
C HIS A 63 10.90 8.00 6.53
N GLU A 64 12.08 7.57 6.98
CA GLU A 64 13.26 7.41 6.13
C GLU A 64 13.05 6.36 5.03
N LEU A 65 12.34 5.27 5.32
CA LEU A 65 12.01 4.24 4.35
C LEU A 65 11.06 4.78 3.27
N MET A 66 10.09 5.62 3.65
CA MET A 66 9.22 6.30 2.70
C MET A 66 10.03 7.23 1.77
N LEU A 67 10.93 8.05 2.33
CA LEU A 67 11.79 8.93 1.53
C LEU A 67 12.75 8.14 0.63
N PHE A 68 13.26 7.00 1.10
CA PHE A 68 14.02 6.06 0.30
C PHE A 68 13.20 5.54 -0.88
N ALA A 69 11.97 5.09 -0.65
CA ALA A 69 11.10 4.59 -1.71
C ALA A 69 10.82 5.66 -2.78
N LEU A 70 10.60 6.91 -2.37
CA LEU A 70 10.41 8.02 -3.32
C LEU A 70 11.66 8.27 -4.18
N ARG A 71 12.86 8.14 -3.61
CA ARG A 71 14.11 8.21 -4.38
C ARG A 71 14.26 7.00 -5.31
N TRP A 72 13.99 5.80 -4.81
CA TRP A 72 14.07 4.55 -5.55
C TRP A 72 13.19 4.56 -6.81
N TYR A 73 11.97 5.07 -6.70
CA TYR A 73 11.04 5.19 -7.84
C TYR A 73 11.20 6.49 -8.63
N ASN A 74 12.32 7.20 -8.47
CA ASN A 74 12.66 8.40 -9.26
C ASN A 74 11.59 9.50 -9.21
N PHE A 75 10.92 9.70 -8.08
CA PHE A 75 10.01 10.83 -7.93
C PHE A 75 10.77 12.17 -8.07
N PRO A 76 10.17 13.19 -8.72
CA PRO A 76 10.80 14.49 -8.88
C PRO A 76 11.22 15.10 -7.53
N PRO A 77 12.37 15.79 -7.46
CA PRO A 77 12.87 16.42 -6.22
C PRO A 77 11.80 17.23 -5.47
N LEU A 78 11.06 18.08 -6.18
CA LEU A 78 9.99 18.91 -5.62
C LEU A 78 8.94 18.09 -4.82
N VAL A 79 8.53 16.92 -5.34
CA VAL A 79 7.55 16.06 -4.67
C VAL A 79 8.15 15.42 -3.42
N ARG A 80 9.42 15.00 -3.48
CA ARG A 80 10.13 14.41 -2.35
C ARG A 80 10.30 15.43 -1.21
N ASP A 81 10.69 16.64 -1.55
CA ASP A 81 10.91 17.73 -0.59
C ASP A 81 9.59 18.17 0.06
N MET A 82 8.52 18.23 -0.71
CA MET A 82 7.17 18.51 -0.20
C MET A 82 6.73 17.45 0.83
N ILE A 83 6.90 16.17 0.51
CA ILE A 83 6.53 15.07 1.42
C ILE A 83 7.43 15.07 2.67
N ALA A 84 8.74 15.26 2.50
CA ALA A 84 9.66 15.39 3.63
C ALA A 84 9.29 16.57 4.54
N SER A 85 8.91 17.72 3.98
CA SER A 85 8.44 18.87 4.76
C SER A 85 7.11 18.59 5.46
N TYR A 86 6.21 17.82 4.86
CA TYR A 86 4.93 17.44 5.47
C TYR A 86 5.18 16.60 6.72
N TYR A 87 5.95 15.52 6.61
CA TYR A 87 6.23 14.62 7.74
C TYR A 87 7.17 15.19 8.81
N SER A 88 8.01 16.17 8.49
CA SER A 88 8.90 16.81 9.49
C SER A 88 8.24 17.95 10.28
N LYS A 89 7.19 18.58 9.76
CA LYS A 89 6.61 19.81 10.34
C LYS A 89 5.18 19.65 10.85
N LEU A 90 4.54 18.51 10.63
CA LEU A 90 3.19 18.27 11.14
C LEU A 90 3.22 17.99 12.64
N ARG A 91 2.68 18.95 13.39
CA ARG A 91 2.21 18.74 14.75
C ARG A 91 0.71 18.99 14.74
N PHE A 92 -0.08 17.99 15.06
CA PHE A 92 -1.50 18.17 15.35
C PHE A 92 -1.72 17.86 16.82
N SER A 93 -2.57 18.64 17.48
CA SER A 93 -3.02 18.37 18.84
C SER A 93 -4.54 18.38 18.83
N ILE A 94 -5.16 17.30 19.31
CA ILE A 94 -6.61 17.22 19.43
C ILE A 94 -6.96 17.57 20.87
N ILE A 95 -7.74 18.63 21.08
CA ILE A 95 -8.26 19.00 22.40
C ILE A 95 -9.70 18.50 22.48
N THR A 96 -9.97 17.58 23.40
CA THR A 96 -11.32 17.13 23.73
C THR A 96 -11.82 17.84 25.00
N LYS A 97 -13.09 17.67 25.35
CA LYS A 97 -13.65 18.18 26.61
C LYS A 97 -12.94 17.61 27.85
N GLU A 98 -12.25 16.47 27.70
CA GLU A 98 -11.51 15.78 28.75
C GLU A 98 -10.03 16.18 28.79
N GLY A 99 -9.57 17.03 27.87
CA GLY A 99 -8.20 17.54 27.80
C GLY A 99 -7.51 17.25 26.46
N PRO A 100 -6.22 17.62 26.31
CA PRO A 100 -5.45 17.32 25.11
C PRO A 100 -5.20 15.81 24.99
N SER A 101 -5.43 15.27 23.79
CA SER A 101 -5.03 13.91 23.42
C SER A 101 -3.50 13.80 23.51
N LYS A 102 -3.00 12.74 24.15
CA LYS A 102 -1.57 12.42 24.14
C LYS A 102 -1.22 11.97 22.73
N VAL A 103 -0.53 12.84 21.99
CA VAL A 103 0.10 12.52 20.71
C VAL A 103 1.44 11.87 20.99
#